data_AF-A0A838TAZ0-F1
#
_entry.id   AF-A0A838TAZ0-F1
#
_cell.length_a   1.000
_cell.length_b   1.000
_cell.length_c   1.000
_cell.angle_alpha   90.00
_cell.angle_beta   90.00
_cell.angle_gamma   90.00
#
_symmetry.space_group_name_H-M   'P 1'
#
loop_
_entity.id
_entity.type
_entity.pdbx_description
1 polymer ?
#
loop_
_entity_poly.entity_id
_entity_poly.type
_entity_poly.pdbx_seq_one_letter_code
_entity_poly.pdbx_strand_id
1 'polypeptide(L)'
;MKNKVSSIILVFIILSAFTQAATIKVVTTLMDLRSIAELIGGDKVSVTSIATGYQNPHFVDPKPSYIINLSNADLFVTVGLDLETGWSPQLVSSSRNNALPHL
;
A
#
# COMPACT_ATOMS: atom_id res chain seq x y z
N MET A 1 -19.73 43.43 9.80
CA MET A 1 -18.46 42.65 9.85
C MET A 1 -18.61 41.33 10.60
N LYS A 2 -19.25 41.29 11.78
CA LYS A 2 -19.48 40.06 12.57
C LYS A 2 -20.15 38.92 11.79
N ASN A 3 -21.10 39.25 10.92
CA ASN A 3 -21.89 38.29 10.13
C ASN A 3 -21.03 37.61 9.04
N LYS A 4 -20.11 38.36 8.42
CA LYS A 4 -19.19 37.83 7.41
C LYS A 4 -18.16 36.88 8.02
N VAL A 5 -17.67 37.21 9.22
CA VAL A 5 -16.74 36.34 9.97
C VAL A 5 -17.44 35.05 10.39
N SER A 6 -18.68 35.12 10.87
CA SER A 6 -19.50 33.94 11.18
C SER A 6 -19.71 33.04 9.96
N SER A 7 -20.02 33.62 8.79
CA SER A 7 -20.15 32.86 7.54
C SER A 7 -18.84 32.18 7.10
N ILE A 8 -17.69 32.83 7.27
CA ILE A 8 -16.38 32.26 6.91
C ILE A 8 -16.04 31.07 7.83
N ILE A 9 -16.30 31.19 9.13
CA ILE A 9 -16.07 30.09 10.09
C ILE A 9 -16.96 28.90 9.75
N LEU A 10 -18.23 29.14 9.42
CA LEU A 10 -19.16 28.07 9.05
C LEU A 10 -18.71 27.35 7.77
N VAL A 11 -18.25 28.08 6.76
CA VAL A 11 -17.70 27.51 5.53
C VAL A 11 -16.47 26.64 5.84
N PHE A 12 -15.55 27.12 6.67
CA PHE A 12 -14.36 26.34 7.07
C PHE A 12 -14.72 25.02 7.78
N ILE A 13 -15.71 25.04 8.67
CA ILE A 13 -16.18 23.83 9.38
C ILE A 13 -16.76 22.82 8.37
N ILE A 14 -17.57 23.29 7.42
CA ILE A 14 -18.17 22.42 6.40
C ILE A 14 -17.09 21.79 5.52
N LEU A 15 -16.09 22.55 5.05
CA LEU A 15 -15.00 22.01 4.23
C LEU A 15 -14.16 20.96 4.98
N SER A 16 -13.95 21.14 6.29
CA SER A 16 -13.18 20.17 7.09
C SER A 16 -13.87 18.81 7.24
N ALA A 17 -15.20 18.77 7.16
CA ALA A 17 -15.98 17.51 7.26
C ALA A 17 -15.86 16.61 6.02
N PHE A 18 -15.38 17.15 4.89
CA PHE A 18 -15.22 16.39 3.63
C PHE A 18 -13.79 15.88 3.42
N THR A 19 -12.87 16.07 4.37
CA THR A 19 -11.52 15.52 4.26
C THR A 19 -11.54 14.05 4.64
N GLN A 20 -11.35 13.17 3.65
CA GLN A 20 -11.12 11.74 3.89
C GLN A 20 -9.63 11.46 3.71
N ALA A 21 -9.03 10.76 4.66
CA ALA A 21 -7.65 10.31 4.52
C ALA A 21 -7.55 9.34 3.33
N ALA A 22 -6.47 9.46 2.56
CA ALA A 22 -6.18 8.49 1.50
C ALA A 22 -5.99 7.10 2.11
N THR A 23 -6.42 6.06 1.39
CA THR A 23 -6.18 4.68 1.80
C THR A 23 -4.71 4.32 1.64
N ILE A 24 -4.19 3.54 2.58
CA ILE A 24 -2.80 3.07 2.56
C ILE A 24 -2.69 1.96 1.51
N LYS A 25 -1.80 2.14 0.54
CA LYS A 25 -1.53 1.14 -0.51
C LYS A 25 -0.54 0.11 0.00
N VAL A 26 -1.05 -1.08 0.30
CA VAL A 26 -0.26 -2.20 0.82
C VAL A 26 0.00 -3.19 -0.31
N VAL A 27 1.27 -3.52 -0.53
CA VAL A 27 1.67 -4.64 -1.39
C VAL A 27 2.13 -5.78 -0.50
N THR A 28 1.64 -7.00 -0.73
CA THR A 28 2.09 -8.19 -0.01
C THR A 28 2.76 -9.18 -0.95
N THR A 29 3.64 -10.02 -0.44
CA THR A 29 4.25 -11.09 -1.23
C THR A 29 3.25 -12.21 -1.53
N LEU A 30 2.45 -12.61 -0.52
CA LEU A 30 1.50 -13.73 -0.58
C LEU A 30 0.05 -13.30 -0.29
N MET A 31 -0.89 -14.16 -0.72
CA MET A 31 -2.33 -13.96 -0.51
C MET A 31 -2.74 -14.08 0.97
N ASP A 32 -2.06 -14.90 1.76
CA ASP A 32 -2.35 -15.03 3.20
C ASP A 32 -2.04 -13.71 3.92
N LEU A 33 -0.90 -13.09 3.60
CA LEU A 33 -0.53 -11.77 4.10
C LEU A 33 -1.51 -10.70 3.63
N ARG A 34 -1.99 -10.79 2.39
CA ARG A 34 -3.04 -9.90 1.89
C ARG A 34 -4.30 -10.02 2.74
N SER A 35 -4.75 -11.24 3.01
CA SER A 35 -5.98 -11.48 3.78
C SER A 35 -5.86 -10.94 5.20
N ILE A 36 -4.71 -11.13 5.84
CA ILE A 36 -4.40 -10.55 7.17
C ILE A 36 -4.40 -9.01 7.11
N ALA A 37 -3.76 -8.42 6.10
CA ALA A 37 -3.68 -6.98 5.96
C ALA A 37 -5.05 -6.34 5.69
N GLU A 38 -5.89 -6.96 4.85
CA GLU A 38 -7.27 -6.54 4.60
C GLU A 38 -8.13 -6.66 5.87
N LEU A 39 -7.99 -7.76 6.62
CA LEU A 39 -8.72 -7.97 7.87
C LEU A 39 -8.38 -6.91 8.93
N ILE A 40 -7.09 -6.60 9.10
CA ILE A 40 -6.62 -5.62 10.09
C ILE A 40 -6.92 -4.18 9.64
N GLY A 41 -6.67 -3.88 8.37
CA GLY A 41 -6.75 -2.53 7.82
C GLY A 41 -8.17 -2.09 7.46
N GLY A 42 -9.07 -3.03 7.17
CA GLY A 42 -10.45 -2.74 6.78
C GLY A 42 -10.53 -1.79 5.58
N ASP A 43 -11.37 -0.76 5.70
CA ASP A 43 -11.58 0.28 4.68
C ASP A 43 -10.42 1.29 4.55
N LYS A 44 -9.43 1.22 5.44
CA LYS A 44 -8.28 2.15 5.45
C LYS A 44 -7.14 1.71 4.56
N VAL A 45 -7.18 0.49 4.02
CA VAL A 45 -6.12 -0.09 3.20
C VAL A 45 -6.64 -0.51 1.84
N SER A 46 -5.76 -0.41 0.83
CA SER A 46 -5.94 -1.05 -0.47
C SER A 46 -4.81 -2.04 -0.65
N VAL A 47 -5.12 -3.34 -0.66
CA VAL A 47 -4.10 -4.40 -0.59
C VAL A 47 -4.00 -5.17 -1.91
N THR A 48 -2.78 -5.38 -2.40
CA THR A 48 -2.50 -6.22 -3.57
C THR A 48 -1.41 -7.24 -3.26
N SER A 49 -1.61 -8.51 -3.64
CA SER A 49 -0.58 -9.56 -3.52
C SER A 49 0.20 -9.72 -4.82
N ILE A 50 1.51 -9.96 -4.72
CA ILE A 50 2.38 -10.26 -5.87
C ILE A 50 2.14 -11.69 -6.38
N ALA A 51 2.31 -12.68 -5.50
CA ALA A 51 2.07 -14.08 -5.82
C ALA A 51 0.59 -14.44 -5.65
N THR A 52 0.11 -15.37 -6.48
CA THR A 52 -1.21 -15.99 -6.34
C THR A 52 -1.10 -17.31 -5.58
N GLY A 53 -2.21 -17.78 -4.99
CA GLY A 53 -2.21 -18.94 -4.09
C GLY A 53 -1.80 -20.29 -4.73
N TYR A 54 -1.71 -20.37 -6.06
CA TYR A 54 -1.27 -21.57 -6.78
C TYR A 54 0.21 -21.54 -7.21
N GLN A 55 0.89 -20.39 -7.04
CA GLN A 55 2.30 -20.24 -7.40
C GLN A 55 3.20 -20.75 -6.28
N ASN A 56 4.38 -21.25 -6.64
CA ASN A 56 5.42 -21.55 -5.66
C ASN A 56 5.97 -20.22 -5.09
N PRO A 57 5.89 -19.95 -3.78
CA PRO A 57 6.31 -18.67 -3.20
C PRO A 57 7.81 -18.38 -3.34
N HIS A 58 8.64 -19.41 -3.51
CA HIS A 58 10.07 -19.26 -3.77
C HIS A 58 10.35 -18.75 -5.20
N PHE A 59 9.40 -18.87 -6.12
CA PHE A 59 9.56 -18.51 -7.53
C PHE A 59 8.37 -17.69 -8.04
N VAL A 60 8.60 -16.41 -8.29
CA VAL A 60 7.60 -15.52 -8.88
C VAL A 60 8.11 -15.03 -10.23
N ASP A 61 7.31 -15.24 -11.28
CA ASP A 61 7.61 -14.72 -12.60
C ASP A 61 7.62 -13.18 -12.59
N PRO A 62 8.67 -12.52 -13.11
CA PRO A 62 8.74 -11.08 -13.12
C PRO A 62 7.65 -10.49 -14.01
N LYS A 63 6.95 -9.46 -13.50
CA LYS A 63 5.97 -8.68 -14.27
C LYS A 63 6.20 -7.18 -14.07
N PRO A 64 6.14 -6.36 -15.13
CA PRO A 64 6.25 -4.91 -15.00
C PRO A 64 5.22 -4.32 -14.02
N SER A 65 4.03 -4.92 -13.94
CA SER A 65 2.98 -4.50 -13.00
C SER A 65 3.40 -4.60 -11.53
N TYR A 66 4.27 -5.54 -11.15
CA TYR A 66 4.75 -5.66 -9.78
C TYR A 66 5.66 -4.48 -9.39
N ILE A 67 6.52 -4.05 -10.32
CA ILE A 67 7.37 -2.88 -10.14
C ILE A 67 6.51 -1.62 -9.99
N ILE A 68 5.46 -1.48 -10.82
CA ILE A 68 4.51 -0.35 -10.76
C ILE A 68 3.72 -0.36 -9.45
N ASN A 69 3.29 -1.54 -8.97
CA ASN A 69 2.57 -1.64 -7.70
C ASN A 69 3.49 -1.21 -6.54
N LEU A 70 4.73 -1.70 -6.50
CA LEU A 70 5.70 -1.34 -5.48
C LEU A 70 6.12 0.13 -5.56
N SER A 71 6.20 0.72 -6.76
CA SER A 71 6.56 2.14 -6.93
C SER A 71 5.52 3.07 -6.32
N ASN A 72 4.27 2.60 -6.19
CA ASN A 72 3.14 3.34 -5.64
C ASN A 72 2.75 2.87 -4.23
N ALA A 73 3.46 1.90 -3.64
CA ALA A 73 3.12 1.33 -2.35
C ALA A 73 3.55 2.24 -1.21
N ASP A 74 2.71 2.33 -0.18
CA ASP A 74 3.05 2.95 1.11
C ASP A 74 3.65 1.92 2.06
N LEU A 75 3.32 0.64 1.88
CA LEU A 75 3.80 -0.48 2.69
C LEU A 75 4.02 -1.72 1.83
N PHE A 76 5.13 -2.42 2.08
CA PHE A 76 5.42 -3.73 1.50
C PHE A 76 5.58 -4.78 2.60
N VAL A 77 4.77 -5.84 2.56
CA VAL A 77 4.72 -6.88 3.59
C VAL A 77 5.24 -8.20 3.01
N THR A 78 6.27 -8.75 3.64
CA THR A 78 6.93 -10.00 3.27
C THR A 78 6.79 -11.04 4.40
N VAL A 79 7.01 -12.30 4.08
CA VAL A 79 7.20 -13.36 5.09
C VAL A 79 8.61 -13.27 5.67
N GLY A 80 9.61 -13.04 4.82
CA GLY A 80 11.03 -13.13 5.22
C GLY A 80 11.47 -14.59 5.34
N LEU A 81 12.44 -14.87 6.22
CA LEU A 81 12.99 -16.22 6.42
C LEU A 81 13.42 -16.88 5.10
N ASP A 82 14.09 -16.11 4.24
CA ASP A 82 14.57 -16.49 2.91
C ASP A 82 13.50 -16.91 1.88
N LEU A 83 12.21 -16.76 2.18
CA LEU A 83 11.15 -17.20 1.27
C LEU A 83 11.17 -16.44 -0.06
N GLU A 84 11.29 -15.11 -0.01
CA GLU A 84 11.21 -14.24 -1.20
C GLU A 84 12.56 -13.71 -1.69
N THR A 85 13.67 -14.17 -1.11
CA THR A 85 15.00 -13.60 -1.37
C THR A 85 15.44 -13.70 -2.83
N GLY A 86 14.89 -14.67 -3.58
CA GLY A 86 15.22 -14.90 -4.99
C GLY A 86 14.61 -13.88 -5.96
N TRP A 87 13.66 -13.05 -5.52
CA TRP A 87 12.92 -12.17 -6.44
C TRP A 87 12.51 -10.83 -5.83
N SER A 88 12.17 -10.78 -4.54
CA SER A 88 11.64 -9.56 -3.90
C SER A 88 12.63 -8.38 -3.88
N PRO A 89 13.92 -8.56 -3.53
CA PRO A 89 14.88 -7.44 -3.50
C PRO A 89 15.03 -6.74 -4.85
N GLN A 90 15.05 -7.52 -5.94
CA GLN A 90 15.17 -6.96 -7.29
C GLN A 90 13.92 -6.14 -7.67
N LEU A 91 12.72 -6.60 -7.30
CA LEU A 91 11.48 -5.84 -7.54
C LEU A 91 11.46 -4.53 -6.75
N VAL A 92 11.86 -4.55 -5.47
CA VAL A 92 11.93 -3.34 -4.64
C VAL A 92 12.95 -2.36 -5.20
N SER A 93 14.16 -2.81 -5.52
CA SER A 93 15.20 -1.99 -6.14
C SER A 93 14.72 -1.36 -7.46
N SER A 94 14.05 -2.15 -8.31
CA SER A 94 13.53 -1.66 -9.60
C SER A 94 12.38 -0.67 -9.46
N SER A 95 11.64 -0.72 -8.34
CA SER A 95 10.49 0.17 -8.10
C SER A 95 10.88 1.62 -7.87
N ARG A 96 12.16 1.88 -7.51
CA ARG A 96 12.68 3.20 -7.13
C ARG A 96 11.85 3.90 -6.05
N ASN A 97 11.16 3.12 -5.21
CA ASN A 97 10.42 3.62 -4.08
C ASN A 97 11.34 3.70 -2.85
N ASN A 98 11.85 4.90 -2.58
CA ASN A 98 12.75 5.15 -1.45
C ASN A 98 12.06 5.06 -0.08
N ALA A 99 10.71 5.00 -0.03
CA ALA A 99 9.96 4.80 1.20
C ALA A 99 9.94 3.33 1.64
N LEU A 100 10.19 2.39 0.71
CA LEU A 100 10.30 0.98 1.04
C LEU A 100 11.73 0.63 1.44
N PRO A 101 11.92 -0.23 2.46
CA PRO A 101 13.25 -0.66 2.86
C PRO A 101 13.91 -1.45 1.72
N HIS A 102 15.14 -1.05 1.39
CA HIS A 102 16.02 -1.83 0.55
C HIS A 102 16.62 -2.93 1.42
N LEU A 103 16.04 -4.13 1.34
CA LEU A 103 16.56 -5.34 1.97
C LEU A 103 17.90 -5.76 1.33
#